data_AF-A0A9D6LF12-F1
#
_entry.id   AF-A0A9D6LF12-F1
#
_cell.length_a   1.000
_cell.length_b   1.000
_cell.length_c   1.000
_cell.angle_alpha   90.00
_cell.angle_beta   90.00
_cell.angle_gamma   90.00
#
_symmetry.space_group_name_H-M   'P 1'
#
loop_
_entity.id
_entity.type
_entity.pdbx_description
1 polymer ?
#
loop_
_entity_poly.entity_id
_entity_poly.type
_entity_poly.pdbx_seq_one_letter_code
_entity_poly.pdbx_strand_id
1 'polypeptide(L)'
;MTTILLSFLLLLSPSLSGGGAASAAELLTNEVAIHDAPKWLTAARVNKVVQKVQRMLEWDIRKVEVRWHSNESEFAAAHGLPVVRDGTAQILAVSKKSENTIHVGPRVDTTNFDGTFGHELAHVIVYQKYKTAIPVWLEEGLANYSAKNSTVDYKYLSTQPDVDVKAMGHPFGGKGPGPRFHYMASTALMEMIASKCDIHELLQLSVGEKLESYLDTFCGISDLNAEFRRFVKRKAGS
;
A
#
# COMPACT_ATOMS: atom_id res chain seq x y z
N MET A 1 -74.64 -3.44 42.76
CA MET A 1 -74.61 -4.16 41.47
C MET A 1 -74.33 -3.12 40.39
N THR A 2 -73.07 -3.00 39.97
CA THR A 2 -72.72 -2.15 38.84
C THR A 2 -71.51 -2.75 38.13
N THR A 3 -71.63 -2.76 36.81
CA THR A 3 -70.97 -3.64 35.84
C THR A 3 -69.54 -3.21 35.51
N ILE A 4 -68.71 -4.21 35.22
CA ILE A 4 -67.35 -4.16 34.67
C ILE A 4 -67.34 -3.52 33.27
N LEU A 5 -66.35 -2.69 32.95
CA LEU A 5 -65.84 -2.55 31.59
C LEU A 5 -64.32 -2.47 31.62
N LEU A 6 -63.68 -3.60 31.31
CA LEU A 6 -62.26 -3.73 31.00
C LEU A 6 -62.07 -3.28 29.54
N SER A 7 -61.44 -2.15 29.30
CA SER A 7 -61.00 -1.75 27.97
C SER A 7 -59.67 -2.43 27.65
N PHE A 8 -59.73 -3.51 26.88
CA PHE A 8 -58.57 -4.12 26.21
C PHE A 8 -58.17 -3.24 25.02
N LEU A 9 -57.13 -2.44 25.17
CA LEU A 9 -56.50 -1.74 24.04
C LEU A 9 -55.49 -2.68 23.39
N LEU A 10 -55.89 -3.34 22.30
CA LEU A 10 -54.97 -4.09 21.43
C LEU A 10 -54.07 -3.10 20.68
N LEU A 11 -52.81 -2.97 21.12
CA LEU A 11 -51.73 -2.37 20.35
C LEU A 11 -51.29 -3.37 19.27
N LEU A 12 -51.87 -3.24 18.07
CA LEU A 12 -51.34 -3.85 16.85
C LEU A 12 -50.10 -3.06 16.43
N SER A 13 -48.94 -3.46 16.95
CA SER A 13 -47.66 -3.05 16.39
C SER A 13 -47.50 -3.70 15.01
N PRO A 14 -47.36 -2.94 13.92
CA PRO A 14 -46.94 -3.53 12.66
C PRO A 14 -45.52 -4.05 12.85
N SER A 15 -45.37 -5.36 12.81
CA SER A 15 -44.08 -6.02 12.66
C SER A 15 -43.47 -5.53 11.35
N LEU A 16 -42.59 -4.53 11.45
CA LEU A 16 -41.70 -4.15 10.37
C LEU A 16 -40.93 -5.40 9.96
N SER A 17 -41.36 -5.93 8.83
CA SER A 17 -40.70 -6.97 8.06
C SER A 17 -39.21 -6.67 8.01
N GLY A 18 -38.43 -7.63 8.49
CA GLY A 18 -36.98 -7.55 8.55
C GLY A 18 -36.42 -7.18 7.18
N GLY A 19 -35.94 -5.94 7.06
CA GLY A 19 -34.89 -5.62 6.12
C GLY A 19 -33.70 -6.47 6.54
N GLY A 20 -33.50 -7.60 5.87
CA GLY A 20 -32.23 -8.31 5.95
C GLY A 20 -31.16 -7.28 5.60
N ALA A 21 -30.40 -6.86 6.61
CA ALA A 21 -29.20 -6.07 6.39
C ALA A 21 -28.40 -6.83 5.33
N ALA A 22 -28.19 -6.22 4.18
CA ALA A 22 -27.33 -6.81 3.16
C ALA A 22 -25.98 -7.01 3.84
N SER A 23 -25.68 -8.27 4.18
CA SER A 23 -24.39 -8.61 4.77
C SER A 23 -23.34 -8.13 3.79
N ALA A 24 -22.43 -7.29 4.28
CA ALA A 24 -21.22 -6.93 3.58
C ALA A 24 -20.60 -8.19 2.96
N ALA A 25 -20.22 -8.11 1.69
CA ALA A 25 -19.58 -9.23 1.03
C ALA A 25 -18.20 -9.43 1.64
N GLU A 26 -18.02 -10.48 2.42
CA GLU A 26 -16.72 -10.91 2.91
C GLU A 26 -16.03 -11.73 1.81
N LEU A 27 -14.79 -11.39 1.47
CA LEU A 27 -13.94 -12.16 0.57
C LEU A 27 -12.77 -12.73 1.35
N LEU A 28 -12.72 -14.06 1.42
CA LEU A 28 -11.69 -14.78 2.17
C LEU A 28 -10.77 -15.55 1.22
N THR A 29 -9.47 -15.39 1.42
CA THR A 29 -8.41 -16.27 0.92
C THR A 29 -7.60 -16.83 2.10
N ASN A 30 -6.55 -17.61 1.82
CA ASN A 30 -5.67 -18.08 2.89
C ASN A 30 -4.87 -16.93 3.50
N GLU A 31 -4.50 -15.96 2.66
CA GLU A 31 -3.59 -14.86 2.98
C GLU A 31 -4.29 -13.54 3.25
N VAL A 32 -5.56 -13.39 2.86
CA VAL A 32 -6.28 -12.12 2.95
C VAL A 32 -7.72 -12.34 3.39
N ALA A 33 -8.20 -11.51 4.33
CA ALA A 33 -9.62 -11.35 4.63
C ALA A 33 -10.04 -9.93 4.25
N ILE A 34 -10.97 -9.79 3.30
CA ILE A 34 -11.47 -8.49 2.84
C ILE A 34 -12.90 -8.30 3.33
N HIS A 35 -13.08 -7.30 4.18
CA HIS A 35 -14.40 -6.83 4.62
C HIS A 35 -14.94 -5.83 3.60
N ASP A 36 -16.25 -5.89 3.35
CA ASP A 36 -16.94 -4.99 2.42
C ASP A 36 -16.37 -5.03 0.99
N ALA A 37 -15.94 -6.21 0.54
CA ALA A 37 -15.31 -6.36 -0.77
C ALA A 37 -16.25 -5.92 -1.89
N PRO A 38 -15.79 -5.10 -2.86
CA PRO A 38 -16.64 -4.67 -3.95
C PRO A 38 -16.98 -5.86 -4.85
N LYS A 39 -18.19 -5.87 -5.41
CA LYS A 39 -18.72 -7.01 -6.20
C LYS A 39 -17.85 -7.44 -7.39
N TRP A 40 -17.03 -6.53 -7.93
CA TRP A 40 -16.14 -6.83 -9.04
C TRP A 40 -14.86 -7.56 -8.61
N LEU A 41 -14.52 -7.52 -7.31
CA LEU A 41 -13.32 -8.13 -6.77
C LEU A 41 -13.56 -9.61 -6.47
N THR A 42 -12.69 -10.47 -7.00
CA THR A 42 -12.79 -11.91 -6.85
C THR A 42 -11.58 -12.46 -6.11
N ALA A 43 -11.75 -13.59 -5.40
CA ALA A 43 -10.65 -14.25 -4.71
C ALA A 43 -9.49 -14.62 -5.65
N ALA A 44 -9.81 -15.01 -6.89
CA ALA A 44 -8.80 -15.29 -7.91
C ALA A 44 -7.92 -14.07 -8.23
N ARG A 45 -8.52 -12.88 -8.33
CA ARG A 45 -7.79 -11.63 -8.57
C ARG A 45 -6.90 -11.27 -7.38
N VAL A 46 -7.43 -11.38 -6.15
CA VAL A 46 -6.66 -11.18 -4.91
C VAL A 46 -5.46 -12.12 -4.86
N ASN A 47 -5.68 -13.42 -5.03
CA ASN A 47 -4.64 -14.45 -5.01
C ASN A 47 -3.55 -14.20 -6.07
N LYS A 48 -3.93 -13.74 -7.27
CA LYS A 48 -2.96 -13.39 -8.31
C LYS A 48 -2.01 -12.28 -7.86
N VAL A 49 -2.53 -11.23 -7.23
CA VAL A 49 -1.70 -10.12 -6.70
C VAL A 49 -0.84 -10.61 -5.54
N VAL A 50 -1.44 -11.32 -4.59
CA VAL A 50 -0.75 -11.91 -3.43
C VAL A 50 0.43 -12.76 -3.86
N GLN A 51 0.21 -13.75 -4.72
CA GLN A 51 1.25 -14.64 -5.21
C GLN A 51 2.37 -13.91 -5.97
N LYS A 52 2.02 -12.87 -6.73
CA LYS A 52 3.02 -12.06 -7.44
C LYS A 52 3.96 -11.37 -6.45
N VAL A 53 3.41 -10.71 -5.43
CA VAL A 53 4.20 -9.97 -4.44
C VAL A 53 4.99 -10.93 -3.53
N GLN A 54 4.38 -12.03 -3.07
CA GLN A 54 5.05 -13.05 -2.27
C GLN A 54 6.24 -13.68 -2.98
N ARG A 55 6.10 -14.04 -4.26
CA ARG A 55 7.23 -14.57 -5.03
C ARG A 55 8.36 -13.57 -5.15
N MET A 56 8.05 -12.30 -5.38
CA MET A 56 9.07 -11.25 -5.49
C MET A 56 9.81 -11.03 -4.16
N LEU A 57 9.12 -11.14 -3.03
CA LEU A 57 9.70 -10.91 -1.70
C LEU A 57 10.17 -12.19 -0.99
N GLU A 58 10.01 -13.35 -1.64
CA GLU A 58 10.28 -14.70 -1.12
C GLU A 58 9.75 -14.90 0.30
N TRP A 59 8.45 -14.65 0.47
CA TRP A 59 7.83 -14.75 1.79
C TRP A 59 6.36 -15.08 1.70
N ASP A 60 5.95 -16.07 2.49
CA ASP A 60 4.53 -16.36 2.70
C ASP A 60 3.99 -15.51 3.83
N ILE A 61 2.93 -14.76 3.55
CA ILE A 61 2.39 -13.80 4.49
C ILE A 61 1.51 -14.49 5.53
N ARG A 62 1.50 -13.94 6.74
CA ARG A 62 0.40 -14.20 7.66
C ARG A 62 -0.83 -13.46 7.17
N LYS A 63 -2.00 -14.07 7.35
CA LYS A 63 -3.29 -13.51 6.90
C LYS A 63 -3.42 -12.04 7.27
N VAL A 64 -3.71 -11.20 6.28
CA VAL A 64 -3.85 -9.74 6.41
C VAL A 64 -5.32 -9.36 6.33
N GLU A 65 -5.76 -8.47 7.21
CA GLU A 65 -7.10 -7.91 7.18
C GLU A 65 -7.14 -6.70 6.23
N VAL A 66 -8.09 -6.69 5.30
CA VAL A 66 -8.30 -5.59 4.35
C VAL A 66 -9.66 -4.99 4.61
N ARG A 67 -9.68 -3.68 4.85
CA ARG A 67 -10.90 -2.91 5.05
C ARG A 67 -11.15 -2.03 3.84
N TRP A 68 -12.24 -2.32 3.13
CA TRP A 68 -12.67 -1.48 2.03
C TRP A 68 -13.54 -0.32 2.55
N HIS A 69 -13.16 0.90 2.24
CA HIS A 69 -13.92 2.09 2.63
C HIS A 69 -14.75 2.54 1.43
N SER A 70 -16.07 2.62 1.61
CA SER A 70 -16.97 3.14 0.57
C SER A 70 -17.00 4.68 0.53
N ASN A 71 -16.47 5.33 1.57
CA ASN A 71 -16.51 6.77 1.78
C ASN A 71 -15.10 7.33 2.03
N GLU A 72 -14.73 8.39 1.32
CA GLU A 72 -13.45 9.10 1.46
C GLU A 72 -13.23 9.63 2.88
N SER A 73 -14.30 10.10 3.55
CA SER A 73 -14.20 10.62 4.93
C SER A 73 -13.88 9.52 5.94
N GLU A 74 -14.46 8.33 5.77
CA GLU A 74 -14.17 7.16 6.63
C GLU A 74 -12.75 6.66 6.39
N PHE A 75 -12.35 6.59 5.12
CA PHE A 75 -10.99 6.24 4.75
C PHE A 75 -9.97 7.23 5.36
N ALA A 76 -10.23 8.53 5.24
CA ALA A 76 -9.39 9.58 5.81
C ALA A 76 -9.27 9.50 7.33
N ALA A 77 -10.39 9.27 8.02
CA ALA A 77 -10.40 9.07 9.46
C ALA A 77 -9.57 7.83 9.86
N ALA A 78 -9.62 6.76 9.06
CA ALA A 78 -8.89 5.54 9.35
C ALA A 78 -7.37 5.69 9.21
N HIS A 79 -6.88 6.55 8.30
CA HIS A 79 -5.45 6.70 8.03
C HIS A 79 -4.82 7.96 8.65
N GLY A 80 -5.61 8.87 9.22
CA GLY A 80 -5.11 10.04 9.95
C GLY A 80 -4.34 11.05 9.11
N LEU A 81 -4.50 11.03 7.77
CA LEU A 81 -3.91 12.04 6.89
C LEU A 81 -4.95 13.13 6.59
N PRO A 82 -4.52 14.39 6.40
CA PRO A 82 -5.43 15.47 6.08
C PRO A 82 -6.16 15.21 4.76
N VAL A 83 -7.49 15.33 4.81
CA VAL A 83 -8.35 15.40 3.63
C VAL A 83 -7.98 16.67 2.85
N VAL A 84 -7.77 16.57 1.54
CA VAL A 84 -7.57 17.79 0.73
C VAL A 84 -8.88 18.60 0.67
N ARG A 85 -8.78 19.88 0.30
CA ARG A 85 -9.90 20.84 0.34
C ARG A 85 -11.18 20.40 -0.38
N ASP A 86 -11.11 19.42 -1.28
CA ASP A 86 -12.24 18.87 -2.03
C ASP A 86 -12.88 17.63 -1.38
N GLY A 87 -12.42 17.21 -0.19
CA GLY A 87 -12.96 16.04 0.50
C GLY A 87 -12.29 14.72 0.12
N THR A 88 -11.26 14.72 -0.74
CA THR A 88 -10.60 13.47 -1.19
C THR A 88 -9.36 13.12 -0.35
N ALA A 89 -9.09 11.84 -0.15
CA ALA A 89 -7.76 11.40 0.26
C ALA A 89 -6.84 11.42 -0.97
N GLN A 90 -5.63 11.99 -0.87
CA GLN A 90 -4.70 11.92 -2.01
C GLN A 90 -4.16 10.50 -2.24
N ILE A 91 -4.20 9.66 -1.20
CA ILE A 91 -3.80 8.25 -1.26
C ILE A 91 -4.98 7.35 -1.67
N LEU A 92 -4.66 6.21 -2.28
CA LEU A 92 -5.67 5.22 -2.69
C LEU A 92 -5.83 4.09 -1.68
N ALA A 93 -4.78 3.80 -0.92
CA ALA A 93 -4.77 2.81 0.13
C ALA A 93 -3.67 3.16 1.13
N VAL A 94 -3.70 2.52 2.29
CA VAL A 94 -2.63 2.58 3.29
C VAL A 94 -2.51 1.25 4.01
N SER A 95 -1.29 0.85 4.31
CA SER A 95 -0.98 -0.27 5.19
C SER A 95 -0.68 0.21 6.61
N LYS A 96 -1.37 -0.37 7.60
CA LYS A 96 -1.03 -0.22 9.01
C LYS A 96 -0.23 -1.43 9.45
N LYS A 97 1.08 -1.35 9.18
CA LYS A 97 2.05 -2.43 9.37
C LYS A 97 1.96 -3.11 10.76
N SER A 98 1.82 -2.33 11.84
CA SER A 98 1.70 -2.84 13.21
C SER A 98 0.38 -3.54 13.53
N GLU A 99 -0.70 -3.14 12.85
CA GLU A 99 -2.04 -3.73 13.00
C GLU A 99 -2.27 -4.91 12.05
N ASN A 100 -1.33 -5.14 11.12
CA ASN A 100 -1.45 -6.13 10.06
C ASN A 100 -2.71 -5.93 9.21
N THR A 101 -3.03 -4.66 8.91
CA THR A 101 -4.21 -4.28 8.12
C THR A 101 -3.84 -3.43 6.91
N ILE A 102 -4.67 -3.52 5.88
CA ILE A 102 -4.66 -2.64 4.71
C ILE A 102 -6.02 -1.96 4.62
N HIS A 103 -6.02 -0.64 4.50
CA HIS A 103 -7.21 0.16 4.29
C HIS A 103 -7.22 0.61 2.84
N VAL A 104 -8.31 0.31 2.12
CA VAL A 104 -8.46 0.64 0.70
C VAL A 104 -9.54 1.69 0.54
N GLY A 105 -9.22 2.79 -0.14
CA GLY A 105 -10.14 3.89 -0.38
C GLY A 105 -11.11 3.64 -1.53
N PRO A 106 -12.20 4.42 -1.63
CA PRO A 106 -13.28 4.18 -2.59
C PRO A 106 -12.89 4.45 -4.05
N ARG A 107 -11.77 5.15 -4.29
CA ARG A 107 -11.21 5.38 -5.63
C ARG A 107 -10.45 4.19 -6.22
N VAL A 108 -10.31 3.10 -5.47
CA VAL A 108 -9.72 1.87 -6.02
C VAL A 108 -10.77 1.13 -6.85
N ASP A 109 -10.40 0.78 -8.07
CA ASP A 109 -11.29 0.19 -9.06
C ASP A 109 -10.64 -0.97 -9.81
N THR A 110 -11.33 -1.47 -10.83
CA THR A 110 -10.87 -2.61 -11.63
C THR A 110 -9.59 -2.33 -12.41
N THR A 111 -9.18 -1.07 -12.58
CA THR A 111 -8.00 -0.68 -13.36
C THR A 111 -6.76 -0.49 -12.50
N ASN A 112 -6.92 -0.01 -11.26
CA ASN A 112 -5.80 0.34 -10.39
C ASN A 112 -5.61 -0.62 -9.19
N PHE A 113 -6.54 -1.55 -8.96
CA PHE A 113 -6.50 -2.47 -7.82
C PHE A 113 -5.19 -3.25 -7.71
N ASP A 114 -4.75 -3.90 -8.80
CA ASP A 114 -3.59 -4.80 -8.74
C ASP A 114 -2.31 -4.09 -8.29
N GLY A 115 -2.10 -2.86 -8.78
CA GLY A 115 -0.97 -2.03 -8.40
C GLY A 115 -1.12 -1.50 -6.97
N THR A 116 -2.27 -0.92 -6.66
CA THR A 116 -2.53 -0.29 -5.36
C THR A 116 -2.49 -1.31 -4.22
N PHE A 117 -3.25 -2.40 -4.34
CA PHE A 117 -3.27 -3.46 -3.34
C PHE A 117 -1.91 -4.16 -3.25
N GLY A 118 -1.25 -4.42 -4.37
CA GLY A 118 0.08 -5.03 -4.39
C GLY A 118 1.14 -4.17 -3.68
N HIS A 119 1.05 -2.85 -3.81
CA HIS A 119 1.96 -1.91 -3.15
C HIS A 119 1.78 -1.96 -1.62
N GLU A 120 0.54 -1.82 -1.14
CA GLU A 120 0.29 -1.90 0.31
C GLU A 120 0.58 -3.28 0.89
N LEU A 121 0.32 -4.34 0.11
CA LEU A 121 0.67 -5.68 0.51
C LEU A 121 2.18 -5.82 0.71
N ALA A 122 3.00 -5.29 -0.19
CA ALA A 122 4.45 -5.33 -0.08
C ALA A 122 4.95 -4.68 1.23
N HIS A 123 4.38 -3.54 1.63
CA HIS A 123 4.67 -2.91 2.92
C HIS A 123 4.38 -3.84 4.11
N VAL A 124 3.26 -4.57 4.08
CA VAL A 124 2.92 -5.55 5.11
C VAL A 124 3.90 -6.73 5.11
N ILE A 125 4.22 -7.30 3.94
CA ILE A 125 5.18 -8.42 3.81
C ILE A 125 6.54 -8.02 4.38
N VAL A 126 7.06 -6.87 3.94
CA VAL A 126 8.35 -6.35 4.36
C VAL A 126 8.40 -6.19 5.87
N TYR A 127 7.35 -5.60 6.48
CA TYR A 127 7.30 -5.44 7.93
C TYR A 127 7.14 -6.77 8.69
N GLN A 128 6.34 -7.72 8.17
CA GLN A 128 6.21 -9.04 8.78
C GLN A 128 7.55 -9.80 8.80
N LYS A 129 8.30 -9.77 7.69
CA LYS A 129 9.55 -10.51 7.50
C LYS A 129 10.76 -9.81 8.13
N TYR A 130 10.94 -8.53 7.85
CA TYR A 130 12.17 -7.78 8.17
C TYR A 130 12.00 -6.75 9.28
N LYS A 131 10.77 -6.51 9.77
CA LYS A 131 10.46 -5.47 10.75
C LYS A 131 10.93 -4.11 10.27
N THR A 132 11.95 -3.55 10.92
CA THR A 132 12.53 -2.23 10.62
C THR A 132 13.92 -2.34 10.00
N ALA A 133 14.34 -3.54 9.57
CA ALA A 133 15.67 -3.74 8.99
C ALA A 133 15.80 -3.17 7.57
N ILE A 134 14.69 -3.08 6.82
CA ILE A 134 14.70 -2.36 5.54
C ILE A 134 14.70 -0.86 5.84
N PRO A 135 15.66 -0.09 5.30
CA PRO A 135 15.66 1.35 5.52
C PRO A 135 14.50 2.00 4.79
N VAL A 136 13.88 3.00 5.42
CA VAL A 136 12.67 3.69 4.93
C VAL A 136 12.82 4.19 3.49
N TRP A 137 14.01 4.69 3.13
CA TRP A 137 14.28 5.20 1.78
C TRP A 137 14.17 4.13 0.67
N LEU A 138 14.30 2.84 1.02
CA LEU A 138 14.19 1.72 0.11
C LEU A 138 12.76 1.15 0.06
N GLU A 139 12.00 1.25 1.16
CA GLU A 139 10.70 0.60 1.32
C GLU A 139 9.69 0.97 0.22
N GLU A 140 9.53 2.27 -0.07
CA GLU A 140 8.59 2.76 -1.08
C GLU A 140 8.96 2.30 -2.50
N GLY A 141 10.25 2.35 -2.82
CA GLY A 141 10.76 1.88 -4.11
C GLY A 141 10.55 0.39 -4.28
N LEU A 142 10.83 -0.38 -3.23
CA LEU A 142 10.61 -1.83 -3.19
C LEU A 142 9.12 -2.17 -3.37
N ALA A 143 8.22 -1.49 -2.65
CA ALA A 143 6.78 -1.70 -2.76
C ALA A 143 6.25 -1.40 -4.17
N ASN A 144 6.68 -0.28 -4.77
CA ASN A 144 6.35 0.05 -6.15
C ASN A 144 6.88 -0.98 -7.15
N TYR A 145 8.12 -1.40 -6.97
CA TYR A 145 8.78 -2.36 -7.85
C TYR A 145 8.11 -3.74 -7.80
N SER A 146 7.84 -4.27 -6.60
CA SER A 146 7.17 -5.57 -6.43
C SER A 146 5.75 -5.58 -6.97
N ALA A 147 5.04 -4.47 -6.78
CA ALA A 147 3.67 -4.32 -7.26
C ALA A 147 3.58 -3.99 -8.76
N LYS A 148 4.67 -3.50 -9.38
CA LYS A 148 4.65 -2.81 -10.69
C LYS A 148 3.64 -1.65 -10.69
N ASN A 149 3.60 -0.87 -9.60
CA ASN A 149 2.57 0.14 -9.32
C ASN A 149 2.95 1.57 -9.76
N SER A 150 3.99 1.75 -10.57
CA SER A 150 4.39 3.10 -11.00
C SER A 150 5.16 3.06 -12.31
N THR A 151 5.09 4.19 -13.02
CA THR A 151 5.97 4.52 -14.13
C THR A 151 6.82 5.72 -13.74
N VAL A 152 8.09 5.73 -14.14
CA VAL A 152 8.99 6.85 -13.87
C VAL A 152 9.04 7.75 -15.10
N ASP A 153 8.64 9.01 -14.92
CA ASP A 153 8.92 10.06 -15.90
C ASP A 153 10.35 10.56 -15.70
N TYR A 154 11.31 9.91 -16.36
CA TYR A 154 12.73 10.23 -16.25
C TYR A 154 13.08 11.64 -16.75
N LYS A 155 12.30 12.20 -17.68
CA LYS A 155 12.50 13.58 -18.17
C LYS A 155 12.10 14.59 -17.11
N TYR A 156 10.97 14.38 -16.44
CA TYR A 156 10.60 15.18 -15.29
C TYR A 156 11.65 15.03 -14.17
N LEU A 157 11.99 13.79 -13.80
CA LEU A 157 12.87 13.51 -12.67
C LEU A 157 14.27 14.10 -12.86
N SER A 158 14.79 14.14 -14.09
CA SER A 158 16.11 14.73 -14.40
C SER A 158 16.17 16.26 -14.29
N THR A 159 15.02 16.94 -14.23
CA THR A 159 14.93 18.40 -14.02
C THR A 159 14.79 18.80 -12.55
N GLN A 160 14.66 17.82 -11.65
CA GLN A 160 14.47 18.06 -10.23
C GLN A 160 15.81 18.34 -9.54
N PRO A 161 15.81 19.06 -8.40
CA PRO A 161 17.02 19.25 -7.60
C PRO A 161 17.61 17.91 -7.16
N ASP A 162 18.94 17.90 -7.01
CA ASP A 162 19.62 16.76 -6.40
C ASP A 162 19.14 16.58 -4.96
N VAL A 163 18.78 15.35 -4.61
CA VAL A 163 18.38 14.96 -3.25
C VAL A 163 19.34 13.91 -2.72
N ASP A 164 19.50 13.88 -1.40
CA ASP A 164 20.06 12.71 -0.74
C ASP A 164 18.99 11.62 -0.67
N VAL A 165 19.13 10.60 -1.52
CA VAL A 165 18.16 9.50 -1.59
C VAL A 165 18.08 8.72 -0.28
N LYS A 166 19.14 8.69 0.53
CA LYS A 166 19.12 8.01 1.85
C LYS A 166 18.32 8.78 2.90
N ALA A 167 18.12 10.08 2.69
CA ALA A 167 17.30 10.92 3.55
C ALA A 167 15.82 10.94 3.12
N MET A 168 15.43 10.25 2.05
CA MET A 168 14.04 10.17 1.62
C MET A 168 13.21 9.34 2.60
N GLY A 169 12.18 9.96 3.15
CA GLY A 169 11.14 9.28 3.92
C GLY A 169 9.91 8.94 3.09
N HIS A 170 8.87 8.47 3.78
CA HIS A 170 7.55 8.26 3.19
C HIS A 170 7.00 9.58 2.56
N PRO A 171 6.31 9.51 1.40
CA PRO A 171 5.92 10.69 0.59
C PRO A 171 5.08 11.74 1.30
N PHE A 172 4.44 11.39 2.42
CA PHE A 172 3.52 12.26 3.17
C PHE A 172 4.07 12.72 4.53
N GLY A 173 5.32 12.37 4.88
CA GLY A 173 5.88 12.55 6.23
C GLY A 173 6.86 13.71 6.43
N GLY A 174 7.19 14.52 5.42
CA GLY A 174 8.38 15.40 5.48
C GLY A 174 8.25 16.79 4.87
N LYS A 175 9.22 17.66 5.21
CA LYS A 175 9.55 18.88 4.46
C LYS A 175 10.40 18.45 3.27
N GLY A 176 9.91 18.63 2.05
CA GLY A 176 10.64 18.17 0.86
C GLY A 176 9.83 18.32 -0.43
N PRO A 177 10.35 17.76 -1.53
CA PRO A 177 9.63 17.67 -2.79
C PRO A 177 8.27 16.99 -2.59
N GLY A 178 7.27 17.33 -3.42
CA GLY A 178 5.92 16.77 -3.26
C GLY A 178 5.85 15.25 -3.48
N PRO A 179 4.72 14.60 -3.14
CA PRO A 179 4.57 13.14 -3.20
C PRO A 179 4.91 12.52 -4.56
N ARG A 180 4.59 13.22 -5.66
CA ARG A 180 4.97 12.80 -7.02
C ARG A 180 6.47 12.58 -7.16
N PHE A 181 7.29 13.49 -6.65
CA PHE A 181 8.74 13.35 -6.69
C PHE A 181 9.18 12.13 -5.89
N HIS A 182 8.70 11.98 -4.65
CA HIS A 182 9.11 10.88 -3.77
C HIS A 182 8.81 9.52 -4.41
N TYR A 183 7.59 9.33 -4.94
CA TYR A 183 7.23 8.08 -5.62
C TYR A 183 8.08 7.82 -6.87
N MET A 184 8.35 8.84 -7.69
CA MET A 184 9.19 8.67 -8.88
C MET A 184 10.64 8.37 -8.52
N ALA A 185 11.19 9.11 -7.54
CA ALA A 185 12.57 8.95 -7.11
C ALA A 185 12.80 7.60 -6.43
N SER A 186 11.91 7.15 -5.54
CA SER A 186 12.01 5.84 -4.88
C SER A 186 11.88 4.70 -5.89
N THR A 187 10.96 4.80 -6.84
CA THR A 187 10.80 3.80 -7.91
C THR A 187 12.04 3.76 -8.80
N ALA A 188 12.55 4.91 -9.25
CA ALA A 188 13.75 4.99 -10.06
C ALA A 188 15.00 4.47 -9.32
N LEU A 189 15.08 4.71 -8.01
CA LEU A 189 16.16 4.20 -7.17
C LEU A 189 16.13 2.68 -7.10
N MET A 190 14.94 2.09 -6.91
CA MET A 190 14.79 0.64 -6.91
C MET A 190 15.08 0.03 -8.29
N GLU A 191 14.65 0.67 -9.39
CA GLU A 191 15.01 0.24 -10.75
C GLU A 191 16.52 0.27 -10.99
N MET A 192 17.22 1.29 -10.48
CA MET A 192 18.68 1.38 -10.55
C MET A 192 19.33 0.24 -9.77
N ILE A 193 18.94 0.03 -8.51
CA ILE A 193 19.47 -1.05 -7.68
C ILE A 193 19.21 -2.40 -8.35
N ALA A 194 17.98 -2.66 -8.80
CA ALA A 194 17.59 -3.88 -9.51
C ALA A 194 18.38 -4.13 -10.80
N SER A 195 18.90 -3.07 -11.44
CA SER A 195 19.71 -3.20 -12.65
C SER A 195 21.16 -3.65 -12.39
N LYS A 196 21.58 -3.69 -11.12
CA LYS A 196 22.94 -4.00 -10.69
C LYS A 196 23.05 -5.06 -9.60
N CYS A 197 22.01 -5.23 -8.80
CA CYS A 197 21.95 -6.12 -7.66
C CYS A 197 20.95 -7.26 -7.91
N ASP A 198 21.20 -8.41 -7.29
CA ASP A 198 20.13 -9.34 -6.98
C ASP A 198 19.30 -8.78 -5.81
N ILE A 199 18.00 -8.56 -6.03
CA ILE A 199 17.12 -7.97 -5.01
C ILE A 199 16.93 -8.93 -3.83
N HIS A 200 16.95 -10.24 -4.06
CA HIS A 200 16.76 -11.22 -3.00
C HIS A 200 17.96 -11.21 -2.03
N GLU A 201 19.18 -11.20 -2.57
CA GLU A 201 20.40 -11.06 -1.76
C GLU A 201 20.44 -9.72 -1.01
N LEU A 202 20.07 -8.62 -1.69
CA LEU A 202 19.97 -7.30 -1.09
C LEU A 202 19.06 -7.30 0.14
N LEU A 203 17.87 -7.90 0.03
CA LEU A 203 16.90 -7.96 1.13
C LEU A 203 17.38 -8.88 2.26
N GLN A 204 18.05 -9.99 1.96
CA GLN A 204 18.62 -10.84 3.02
C GLN A 204 19.73 -10.11 3.80
N LEU A 205 20.56 -9.32 3.11
CA LEU A 205 21.70 -8.61 3.71
C LEU A 205 21.34 -7.27 4.36
N SER A 206 20.15 -6.75 4.08
CA SER A 206 19.58 -5.63 4.86
C SER A 206 19.35 -6.01 6.33
N VAL A 207 19.18 -7.31 6.63
CA VAL A 207 19.10 -7.83 7.99
C VAL A 207 20.49 -7.80 8.62
N GLY A 208 20.74 -6.79 9.47
CA GLY A 208 22.01 -6.63 10.19
C GLY A 208 22.93 -5.52 9.68
N GLU A 209 22.38 -4.48 9.03
CA GLU A 209 23.09 -3.22 8.70
C GLU A 209 24.26 -3.39 7.71
N LYS A 210 24.19 -4.40 6.83
CA LYS A 210 25.23 -4.66 5.81
C LYS A 210 24.85 -4.19 4.41
N LEU A 211 23.75 -3.45 4.28
CA LEU A 211 23.20 -3.02 3.01
C LEU A 211 24.22 -2.19 2.20
N GLU A 212 24.86 -1.21 2.84
CA GLU A 212 25.87 -0.36 2.22
C GLU A 212 27.06 -1.17 1.69
N SER A 213 27.62 -2.05 2.52
CA SER A 213 28.74 -2.89 2.12
C SER A 213 28.39 -3.79 0.96
N TYR A 214 27.15 -4.30 0.91
CA TYR A 214 26.67 -5.10 -0.21
C TYR A 214 26.51 -4.29 -1.50
N LEU A 215 25.86 -3.12 -1.40
CA LEU A 215 25.71 -2.20 -2.52
C LEU A 215 27.06 -1.81 -3.13
N ASP A 216 28.06 -1.53 -2.30
CA ASP A 216 29.42 -1.23 -2.77
C ASP A 216 30.09 -2.47 -3.38
N THR A 217 30.27 -3.52 -2.57
CA THR A 217 31.13 -4.67 -2.91
C THR A 217 30.57 -5.51 -4.06
N PHE A 218 29.26 -5.76 -4.07
CA PHE A 218 28.64 -6.72 -4.99
C PHE A 218 27.86 -6.04 -6.11
N CYS A 219 27.28 -4.87 -5.86
CA CYS A 219 26.55 -4.13 -6.89
C CYS A 219 27.38 -3.03 -7.58
N GLY A 220 28.57 -2.69 -7.07
CA GLY A 220 29.40 -1.60 -7.60
C GLY A 220 28.72 -0.24 -7.45
N ILE A 221 28.05 -0.01 -6.32
CA ILE A 221 27.36 1.23 -5.94
C ILE A 221 28.01 1.78 -4.67
N SER A 222 29.21 2.34 -4.81
CA SER A 222 29.95 2.95 -3.70
C SER A 222 29.38 4.29 -3.23
N ASP A 223 28.78 5.07 -4.15
CA ASP A 223 28.03 6.29 -3.87
C ASP A 223 26.63 6.19 -4.49
N LEU A 224 25.65 5.91 -3.63
CA LEU A 224 24.25 5.73 -4.01
C LEU A 224 23.66 6.97 -4.68
N ASN A 225 24.01 8.17 -4.19
CA ASN A 225 23.50 9.43 -4.72
C ASN A 225 24.09 9.76 -6.09
N ALA A 226 25.41 9.59 -6.24
CA ALA A 226 26.06 9.80 -7.53
C ALA A 226 25.56 8.79 -8.57
N GLU A 227 25.42 7.53 -8.20
CA GLU A 227 24.91 6.50 -9.12
C GLU A 227 23.47 6.79 -9.54
N PHE A 228 22.61 7.19 -8.59
CA PHE A 228 21.23 7.56 -8.87
C PHE A 228 21.14 8.71 -9.88
N ARG A 229 21.90 9.79 -9.68
CA ARG A 229 21.96 10.92 -10.62
C ARG A 229 22.40 10.48 -12.01
N ARG A 230 23.43 9.63 -12.10
CA ARG A 230 23.90 9.08 -13.40
C ARG A 230 22.82 8.25 -14.07
N PHE A 231 22.15 7.39 -13.31
CA PHE A 231 21.08 6.52 -13.78
C PHE A 231 19.90 7.33 -14.36
N VAL A 232 19.40 8.32 -13.61
CA VAL A 232 18.29 9.18 -14.03
C VAL A 232 18.66 9.96 -15.31
N LYS A 233 19.85 10.57 -15.37
CA LYS A 233 20.30 11.31 -16.56
C LYS A 233 20.39 10.41 -17.80
N ARG A 234 20.92 9.19 -17.64
CA ARG A 234 21.01 8.21 -18.74
C ARG A 234 19.64 7.80 -19.25
N LYS A 235 18.71 7.47 -18.34
CA LYS A 235 17.33 7.08 -18.70
C LYS A 235 16.53 8.22 -19.32
N ALA A 236 16.79 9.47 -18.93
CA ALA A 236 16.12 10.64 -19.50
C ALA A 236 16.54 10.95 -20.95
N GLY A 237 17.77 10.57 -21.33
CA GLY A 237 18.31 10.74 -22.68
C GLY A 237 18.10 9.54 -23.61
N SER A 238 17.49 8.45 -23.11
CA SER A 238 17.08 7.29 -23.91
C SER A 238 15.66 7.50 -24.46
#